data_AF-L7WBS8-F1
#
_entry.id   AF-L7WBS8-F1
#
_cell.length_a   1.000
_cell.length_b   1.000
_cell.length_c   1.000
_cell.angle_alpha   90.00
_cell.angle_beta   90.00
_cell.angle_gamma   90.00
#
_symmetry.space_group_name_H-M   'P 1'
#
loop_
_entity.id
_entity.type
_entity.pdbx_description
1 polymer ?
#
loop_
_entity_poly.entity_id
_entity_poly.type
_entity_poly.pdbx_seq_one_letter_code
_entity_poly.pdbx_strand_id
1 'polypeptide(L)' 'MPEDNPNKRTYTLVLSIAFIGIGAWKLYERFYQEGEVETYQWILAAGLLALGIYQLIGLRKK' A
#
# COMPACT_ATOMS: atom_id res chain seq x y z
N MET A 1 -16.49 -23.19 7.15
CA MET A 1 -16.46 -22.69 5.77
C MET A 1 -16.04 -21.23 5.85
N PRO A 2 -15.00 -20.76 5.15
CA PRO A 2 -14.68 -19.34 5.21
C PRO A 2 -15.79 -18.59 4.49
N GLU A 3 -16.60 -17.84 5.23
CA GLU A 3 -17.58 -16.93 4.65
C GLU A 3 -16.85 -15.98 3.71
N ASP A 4 -17.16 -16.07 2.42
CA ASP A 4 -16.67 -15.14 1.42
C ASP A 4 -17.40 -13.82 1.62
N ASN A 5 -16.93 -13.05 2.61
CA ASN A 5 -17.62 -11.87 3.09
C ASN A 5 -17.28 -10.71 2.12
N PRO A 6 -18.20 -10.28 1.24
CA PRO A 6 -17.90 -9.33 0.16
C PRO A 6 -17.42 -7.97 0.70
N ASN A 7 -17.80 -7.64 1.93
CA ASN A 7 -17.32 -6.47 2.65
C ASN A 7 -15.81 -6.56 2.89
N LYS A 8 -15.30 -7.72 3.32
CA LYS A 8 -13.86 -7.92 3.59
C LYS A 8 -13.01 -7.73 2.33
N ARG A 9 -13.50 -8.18 1.17
CA ARG A 9 -12.84 -7.99 -0.13
C ARG A 9 -12.77 -6.51 -0.50
N THR A 10 -13.86 -5.77 -0.35
CA THR A 10 -13.93 -4.33 -0.63
C THR A 10 -13.03 -3.52 0.30
N TYR A 11 -13.07 -3.79 1.61
CA TYR A 11 -12.17 -3.15 2.58
C TYR A 11 -10.70 -3.41 2.25
N THR A 12 -10.35 -4.64 1.88
CA THR A 12 -8.96 -4.98 1.53
C THR A 12 -8.53 -4.27 0.24
N LEU A 13 -9.41 -4.13 -0.75
CA LEU A 13 -9.14 -3.35 -1.97
C LEU A 13 -8.89 -1.88 -1.65
N VAL A 14 -9.77 -1.24 -0.89
CA VAL A 14 -9.64 0.17 -0.51
C VAL A 14 -8.36 0.40 0.30
N LEU A 15 -8.07 -0.48 1.26
CA LEU A 15 -6.85 -0.41 2.07
C LEU A 15 -5.59 -0.59 1.22
N SER A 16 -5.60 -1.52 0.26
CA SER A 16 -4.49 -1.75 -0.66
C SER A 16 -4.21 -0.50 -1.51
N ILE A 17 -5.26 0.12 -2.04
CA ILE A 17 -5.13 1.36 -2.83
C ILE A 17 -4.60 2.50 -1.95
N ALA A 18 -5.09 2.63 -0.72
CA ALA A 18 -4.61 3.65 0.22
C ALA A 18 -3.12 3.46 0.55
N PHE A 19 -2.68 2.23 0.83
CA PHE A 19 -1.28 1.93 1.10
C PHE A 19 -0.36 2.19 -0.10
N ILE A 20 -0.80 1.83 -1.31
CA ILE A 20 -0.06 2.15 -2.53
C ILE A 20 0.00 3.67 -2.74
N GLY A 21 -1.11 4.38 -2.57
CA GLY A 21 -1.16 5.84 -2.76
C GLY A 21 -0.22 6.58 -1.80
N ILE A 22 -0.31 6.27 -0.50
CA ILE A 22 0.54 6.90 0.53
C ILE A 22 2.01 6.53 0.33
N GLY A 23 2.30 5.25 0.06
CA GLY A 23 3.65 4.78 -0.19
C GLY A 23 4.28 5.44 -1.42
N ALA A 24 3.53 5.51 -2.53
CA ALA A 24 3.98 6.14 -3.76
C ALA A 24 4.19 7.65 -3.60
N TRP A 25 3.29 8.34 -2.89
CA TRP A 25 3.41 9.78 -2.64
C TRP A 25 4.68 10.13 -1.86
N LYS A 26 4.91 9.45 -0.73
CA LYS A 26 6.10 9.66 0.10
C LYS A 26 7.40 9.33 -0.63
N LEU A 27 7.40 8.27 -1.44
CA LEU A 27 8.56 7.93 -2.28
C LEU A 27 8.77 8.99 -3.37
N TYR A 28 7.70 9.49 -3.98
CA TYR A 28 7.76 10.56 -4.97
C TYR A 28 8.34 11.86 -4.39
N GLU A 29 7.92 12.26 -3.19
CA GLU A 29 8.53 13.40 -2.48
C GLU A 29 10.05 13.19 -2.26
N ARG A 30 10.45 12.00 -1.82
CA ARG A 30 11.86 11.67 -1.55
C ARG A 30 12.74 11.64 -2.81
N PHE A 31 12.23 11.08 -3.90
CA PHE A 31 13.02 10.84 -5.13
C PHE A 31 12.92 11.97 -6.15
N TYR A 32 11.82 12.74 -6.14
CA TYR A 32 11.51 13.70 -7.19
C TYR A 32 11.43 15.15 -6.70
N GLN A 33 11.10 15.38 -5.42
CA GLN A 33 10.99 16.73 -4.86
C GLN A 33 12.20 17.17 -4.01
N GLU A 34 13.25 16.33 -3.91
CA GLU A 34 14.41 16.54 -3.02
C GLU A 34 14.04 16.89 -1.57
N GLY A 35 12.81 16.59 -1.15
CA GLY A 35 12.35 16.84 0.20
C GLY A 35 13.18 16.02 1.18
N GLU A 36 13.57 16.64 2.31
CA GLU A 36 14.20 15.97 3.44
C GLU A 36 13.21 15.01 4.10
N VAL A 37 12.93 13.90 3.42
CA VAL A 37 12.17 12.79 3.97
C VAL A 37 13.16 11.91 4.73
N GLU A 38 13.04 11.91 6.05
CA GLU A 38 13.89 11.11 6.94
C GLU A 38 13.94 9.65 6.50
N THR A 39 15.09 9.01 6.74
CA THR A 39 15.36 7.65 6.25
C THR A 39 14.28 6.64 6.65
N TYR A 40 13.75 6.74 7.88
CA TYR A 40 12.69 5.85 8.34
C TYR A 40 11.38 6.05 7.56
N GLN A 41 11.07 7.27 7.13
CA GLN A 41 9.79 7.60 6.51
C GLN A 41 9.67 7.01 5.11
N TRP A 42 10.74 7.08 4.30
CA TRP A 42 10.71 6.51 2.95
C TRP A 42 10.82 4.98 3.00
N ILE A 43 11.51 4.41 3.98
CA ILE A 43 11.54 2.95 4.21
C ILE A 43 10.15 2.44 4.57
N LEU A 44 9.45 3.11 5.49
CA LEU A 44 8.07 2.77 5.83
C LEU A 44 7.13 2.93 4.63
N ALA A 45 7.31 3.97 3.81
CA ALA A 45 6.55 4.17 2.59
C ALA A 45 6.76 3.04 1.57
N ALA A 46 8.00 2.59 1.37
CA ALA A 46 8.30 1.44 0.54
C ALA A 46 7.67 0.15 1.08
N GLY A 47 7.69 -0.04 2.40
CA GLY A 47 7.01 -1.15 3.08
C GLY A 47 5.51 -1.14 2.84
N LEU A 48 4.84 0.01 3.01
CA LEU A 48 3.41 0.20 2.74
C LEU A 48 3.07 -0.09 1.28
N LEU A 49 3.87 0.41 0.35
CA LEU A 49 3.70 0.15 -1.08
C LEU A 49 3.74 -1.36 -1.38
N ALA A 50 4.77 -2.06 -0.87
CA ALA A 50 4.91 -3.50 -1.05
C ALA A 50 3.73 -4.27 -0.42
N LEU A 51 3.28 -3.87 0.77
CA LEU A 51 2.13 -4.46 1.46
C LEU A 51 0.82 -4.28 0.67
N GLY A 52 0.57 -3.08 0.14
CA GLY A 52 -0.60 -2.81 -0.69
C GLY A 52 -0.60 -3.62 -1.98
N ILE A 53 0.55 -3.73 -2.66
CA ILE A 53 0.70 -4.58 -3.86
C ILE A 53 0.47 -6.05 -3.51
N TYR A 54 1.05 -6.53 -2.41
CA TYR A 54 0.88 -7.91 -1.96
C TYR A 54 -0.58 -8.25 -1.66
N GLN A 55 -1.30 -7.37 -0.96
CA GLN A 55 -2.73 -7.54 -0.67
C GLN A 55 -3.57 -7.57 -1.95
N LEU A 56 -3.28 -6.72 -2.93
CA LEU A 56 -3.93 -6.72 -4.25
C LEU A 56 -3.68 -8.02 -5.03
N ILE A 57 -2.44 -8.52 -5.04
CA ILE A 57 -2.10 -9.79 -5.71
C ILE A 57 -2.77 -10.97 -4.99
N GLY A 58 -2.78 -10.97 -3.65
CA GLY A 58 -3.45 -11.98 -2.83
C GLY A 58 -4.97 -12.01 -3.05
N LEU A 59 -5.59 -10.83 -3.22
CA LEU A 59 -7.01 -10.69 -3.58
C LEU A 59 -7.33 -11.21 -4.98
N ARG A 60 -6.37 -11.16 -5.93
CA ARG A 60 -6.54 -11.69 -7.28
C ARG A 60 -6.41 -13.22 -7.36
N LYS A 61 -5.64 -13.82 -6.45
CA LYS A 61 -5.40 -15.27 -6.40
C LYS A 61 -6.47 -16.07 -5.64
N LYS A 62 -7.36 -15.40 -4.90
CA LYS A 62 -8.56 -15.98 -4.31
C LYS A 62 -9.73 -15.89 -5.30
#